data_AF-A0A0J7JVX7-F1
#
_entry.id   AF-A0A0J7JVX7-F1
#
_cell.length_a   1.000
_cell.length_b   1.000
_cell.length_c   1.000
_cell.angle_alpha   90.00
_cell.angle_beta   90.00
_cell.angle_gamma   90.00
#
_symmetry.space_group_name_H-M   'P 1'
#
loop_
_entity.id
_entity.type
_entity.pdbx_description
1 polymer ?
#
loop_
_entity_poly.entity_id
_entity_poly.type
_entity_poly.pdbx_seq_one_letter_code
_entity_poly.pdbx_strand_id
1 'polypeptide(L)'
;MNSAAYQTPEELAATLLPCFWIYAVLGKELTQKAVSPNPYDNWLKDYRNPDFDKSTKQMIDLTNRLAAKASPALRQKMLDAFTMASRMELNFWDSAYKLENWQ
;
A
#
# COMPACT_ATOMS: atom_id res chain seq x y z
N MET A 1 8.33 -12.83 -16.37
CA MET A 1 8.36 -12.77 -14.89
C MET A 1 9.51 -11.87 -14.48
N ASN A 2 9.24 -10.64 -14.01
CA ASN A 2 10.26 -9.81 -13.38
C ASN A 2 10.33 -10.21 -11.91
N SER A 3 11.31 -11.04 -11.55
CA SER A 3 11.68 -11.30 -10.16
C SER A 3 12.05 -9.98 -9.48
N ALA A 4 11.68 -9.80 -8.20
CA ALA A 4 12.06 -8.65 -7.38
C ALA A 4 13.59 -8.40 -7.37
N ALA A 5 14.40 -9.43 -7.66
CA ALA A 5 15.86 -9.31 -7.79
C ALA A 5 16.31 -8.43 -8.97
N TYR A 6 15.43 -8.14 -9.95
CA TYR A 6 15.74 -7.30 -11.11
C TYR A 6 15.07 -5.92 -11.06
N GLN A 7 14.36 -5.60 -9.98
CA GLN A 7 13.72 -4.30 -9.84
C GLN A 7 14.70 -3.26 -9.30
N THR A 8 14.61 -2.06 -9.86
CA THR A 8 15.34 -0.91 -9.35
C THR A 8 14.80 -0.48 -7.97
N PRO A 9 15.60 0.21 -7.14
CA PRO A 9 15.11 0.80 -5.89
C PRO A 9 13.86 1.68 -6.07
N GLU A 10 13.76 2.35 -7.21
CA GLU A 10 12.60 3.15 -7.62
C GLU A 10 11.33 2.29 -7.80
N GLU A 11 11.44 1.19 -8.54
CA GLU A 11 10.34 0.24 -8.73
C GLU A 11 9.93 -0.43 -7.40
N LEU A 12 10.90 -0.77 -6.56
CA LEU A 12 10.63 -1.36 -5.24
C LEU A 12 9.90 -0.37 -4.33
N ALA A 13 10.33 0.90 -4.30
CA ALA A 13 9.64 1.92 -3.53
C ALA A 13 8.21 2.14 -4.03
N ALA A 14 8.00 2.17 -5.35
CA ALA A 14 6.66 2.29 -5.93
C ALA A 14 5.78 1.05 -5.66
N THR A 15 6.36 -0.15 -5.65
CA THR A 15 5.66 -1.41 -5.34
C THR A 15 5.18 -1.45 -3.90
N LEU A 16 5.97 -0.96 -2.94
CA LEU A 16 5.63 -0.96 -1.53
C LEU A 16 4.67 0.17 -1.14
N LEU A 17 4.65 1.28 -1.88
CA LEU A 17 3.86 2.45 -1.49
C LEU A 17 2.35 2.17 -1.27
N PRO A 18 1.65 1.38 -2.11
CA PRO A 18 0.23 1.08 -1.91
C PRO A 18 -0.09 0.47 -0.54
N CYS A 19 0.75 -0.42 0.01
CA CYS A 19 0.46 -1.07 1.29
C CYS A 19 0.47 -0.07 2.46
N PHE A 20 1.39 0.90 2.44
CA PHE A 20 1.39 1.99 3.42
C PHE A 20 0.20 2.94 3.21
N TRP A 21 -0.03 3.34 1.96
CA TRP A 21 -0.96 4.41 1.66
C TRP A 21 -2.43 3.97 1.79
N ILE A 22 -2.79 2.83 1.21
CA ILE A 22 -4.17 2.32 1.26
C ILE A 22 -4.59 2.10 2.71
N TYR A 23 -3.75 1.46 3.52
CA TYR A 23 -4.08 1.20 4.92
C TYR A 23 -4.17 2.47 5.77
N ALA A 24 -3.34 3.50 5.50
CA ALA A 24 -3.45 4.78 6.21
C ALA A 24 -4.77 5.50 5.89
N VAL A 25 -5.22 5.42 4.63
CA VAL A 25 -6.53 5.95 4.21
C VAL A 25 -7.67 5.15 4.85
N LEU A 26 -7.62 3.82 4.77
CA LEU A 26 -8.64 2.95 5.37
C LEU A 26 -8.74 3.14 6.89
N GLY A 27 -7.61 3.25 7.59
CA GLY A 27 -7.58 3.50 9.04
C GLY A 27 -8.35 4.78 9.41
N LYS A 28 -8.17 5.86 8.65
CA LYS A 28 -8.87 7.14 8.86
C LYS A 28 -10.37 7.04 8.54
N GLU A 29 -10.68 6.50 7.36
CA GLU A 29 -12.07 6.38 6.88
C GLU A 29 -12.92 5.48 7.78
N LEU A 30 -12.36 4.34 8.20
CA LEU A 30 -13.07 3.37 9.03
C LEU A 30 -13.18 3.84 10.48
N THR A 31 -12.19 4.57 11.00
CA THR A 31 -12.28 5.15 12.36
C THR A 31 -13.47 6.11 12.48
N GLN A 32 -13.76 6.90 11.44
CA GLN A 32 -14.90 7.81 11.44
C GLN A 32 -16.26 7.08 11.35
N LYS A 33 -16.27 5.85 10.83
CA LYS A 33 -17.48 5.04 10.59
C LYS A 33 -17.69 3.94 11.63
N ALA A 34 -16.71 3.70 12.50
CA ALA A 34 -16.75 2.61 13.48
C ALA A 34 -17.84 2.83 14.53
N VAL A 35 -18.59 1.78 14.83
CA VAL A 35 -19.63 1.76 15.86
C VAL A 35 -19.19 0.84 17.00
N SER A 36 -19.33 1.29 18.25
CA SER A 36 -18.97 0.50 19.42
C SER A 36 -20.12 -0.42 19.87
N PRO A 37 -19.85 -1.67 20.27
CA PRO A 37 -18.54 -2.33 20.25
C PRO A 37 -18.16 -2.84 18.85
N ASN A 38 -16.90 -2.65 18.44
CA ASN A 38 -16.41 -3.15 17.15
C ASN A 38 -15.41 -4.30 17.36
N PRO A 39 -15.67 -5.51 16.84
CA PRO A 39 -14.74 -6.64 16.98
C PRO A 39 -13.37 -6.39 16.32
N TYR A 40 -13.26 -5.40 15.44
CA TYR A 40 -12.02 -5.05 14.73
C TYR A 40 -11.25 -3.86 15.32
N ASP A 41 -11.62 -3.39 16.53
CA ASP A 41 -11.00 -2.20 17.15
C ASP A 41 -9.49 -2.31 17.31
N ASN A 42 -8.96 -3.51 17.60
CA ASN A 42 -7.51 -3.72 17.69
C ASN A 42 -6.80 -3.50 16.34
N TRP A 43 -7.38 -4.01 15.25
CA TRP A 43 -6.84 -3.80 13.91
C TRP A 43 -6.93 -2.32 13.51
N LEU A 44 -8.06 -1.66 13.79
CA LEU A 44 -8.22 -0.22 13.56
C LEU A 44 -7.25 0.63 14.38
N LYS A 45 -6.88 0.18 15.59
CA LYS A 45 -5.93 0.89 16.46
C LYS A 45 -4.56 1.04 15.81
N ASP A 46 -4.09 0.02 15.10
CA ASP A 46 -2.79 0.06 14.44
C ASP A 46 -2.79 1.05 13.26
N TYR A 47 -3.85 1.03 12.44
CA TYR A 47 -3.92 1.88 11.25
C TYR A 47 -4.41 3.31 11.51
N ARG A 48 -4.97 3.61 12.69
CA ARG A 48 -5.20 4.99 13.16
C ARG A 48 -4.03 5.57 13.95
N ASN A 49 -2.92 4.82 14.09
CA ASN A 49 -1.75 5.27 14.82
C ASN A 49 -1.04 6.42 14.06
N PRO A 50 -0.81 7.59 14.68
CA PRO A 50 -0.04 8.67 14.08
C PRO A 50 1.36 8.28 13.57
N ASP A 51 2.00 7.28 14.19
CA ASP A 51 3.30 6.78 13.72
C ASP A 51 3.21 6.03 12.38
N PHE A 52 2.08 5.37 12.13
CA PHE A 52 1.81 4.76 10.82
C PHE A 52 1.64 5.83 9.75
N ASP A 53 0.86 6.88 10.03
CA ASP A 53 0.71 8.05 9.15
C ASP A 53 2.04 8.72 8.80
N LYS A 54 2.91 8.88 9.80
CA LYS A 54 4.26 9.40 9.61
C LYS A 54 5.08 8.51 8.68
N SER A 55 5.02 7.19 8.88
CA SER A 55 5.73 6.22 8.05
C SER A 55 5.21 6.24 6.61
N THR A 56 3.90 6.29 6.42
CA THR A 56 3.26 6.44 5.10
C THR A 56 3.71 7.73 4.41
N LYS A 57 3.75 8.86 5.13
CA LYS A 57 4.25 10.12 4.58
C LYS A 57 5.72 10.01 4.15
N GLN A 58 6.57 9.38 4.95
CA GLN A 58 7.97 9.15 4.60
C GLN A 58 8.12 8.30 3.33
N MET A 59 7.27 7.28 3.17
CA MET A 59 7.25 6.43 1.97
C MET A 59 6.80 7.21 0.73
N ILE A 60 5.74 8.03 0.83
CA ILE A 60 5.30 8.93 -0.24
C ILE A 60 6.43 9.89 -0.65
N ASP A 61 7.05 10.54 0.34
CA ASP A 61 8.11 11.52 0.10
C ASP A 61 9.36 10.85 -0.52
N LEU A 62 9.69 9.62 -0.12
CA LEU A 62 10.76 8.83 -0.72
C LEU A 62 10.47 8.49 -2.20
N THR A 63 9.29 7.90 -2.48
CA THR A 63 8.89 7.52 -3.83
C THR A 63 8.84 8.73 -4.76
N ASN A 64 8.36 9.87 -4.27
CA ASN A 64 8.36 11.12 -5.04
C ASN A 64 9.78 11.63 -5.36
N ARG A 65 10.71 11.58 -4.40
CA ARG A 65 12.11 11.97 -4.63
C ARG A 65 12.81 11.07 -5.66
N LEU A 66 12.51 9.78 -5.63
CA LEU A 66 13.00 8.79 -6.59
C LEU A 66 12.43 9.05 -7.99
N ALA A 67 11.10 9.21 -8.08
CA ALA A 67 10.43 9.52 -9.34
C ALA A 67 10.96 10.82 -9.97
N ALA A 68 11.21 11.86 -9.17
CA ALA A 68 11.74 13.14 -9.66
C ALA A 68 13.06 13.00 -10.43
N LYS A 69 13.91 12.03 -10.06
CA LYS A 69 15.21 11.76 -10.71
C LYS A 69 15.15 10.68 -11.79
N ALA A 70 14.08 9.89 -11.82
CA ALA A 70 13.89 8.81 -12.77
C ALA A 70 13.65 9.33 -14.20
N SER A 71 14.17 8.59 -15.18
CA SER A 71 13.85 8.80 -16.60
C SER A 71 12.35 8.56 -16.86
N PRO A 72 11.78 9.09 -17.97
CA PRO A 72 10.37 8.83 -18.30
C PRO A 72 10.03 7.33 -18.37
N ALA A 73 10.91 6.51 -18.94
CA ALA A 73 10.72 5.06 -19.03
C ALA A 73 10.72 4.39 -17.63
N LEU A 74 11.59 4.83 -16.72
CA LEU A 74 11.62 4.29 -15.36
C LEU A 74 10.40 4.75 -14.54
N ARG A 75 9.96 6.00 -14.70
CA ARG A 75 8.70 6.49 -14.09
C ARG A 75 7.50 5.66 -14.52
N GLN A 76 7.44 5.25 -15.79
CA GLN A 76 6.38 4.36 -16.26
C GLN A 76 6.42 3.01 -15.53
N LYS A 77 7.61 2.39 -15.39
CA LYS A 77 7.76 1.14 -14.62
C LYS A 77 7.35 1.30 -13.15
N MET A 78 7.70 2.42 -12.51
CA MET A 78 7.24 2.73 -11.15
C MET A 78 5.71 2.79 -11.08
N LEU A 79 5.06 3.43 -12.05
CA LEU A 79 3.60 3.53 -12.11
C LEU A 79 2.95 2.16 -12.33
N ASP A 80 3.50 1.34 -13.22
CA ASP A 80 3.02 -0.02 -13.48
C ASP A 80 3.12 -0.88 -12.21
N ALA A 81 4.25 -0.77 -11.50
CA ALA A 81 4.49 -1.47 -10.24
C ALA A 81 3.52 -1.04 -9.14
N PHE A 82 3.33 0.27 -8.94
CA PHE A 82 2.36 0.81 -7.99
C PHE A 82 0.93 0.35 -8.31
N THR A 83 0.55 0.38 -9.59
CA THR A 83 -0.78 -0.03 -10.04
C THR A 83 -1.02 -1.51 -9.82
N MET A 84 -0.03 -2.36 -10.13
CA MET A 84 -0.10 -3.79 -9.90
C MET A 84 -0.23 -4.10 -8.40
N ALA A 85 0.61 -3.51 -7.56
CA ALA A 85 0.55 -3.69 -6.12
C ALA A 85 -0.80 -3.22 -5.53
N SER A 86 -1.35 -2.11 -6.03
CA SER A 86 -2.69 -1.65 -5.61
C SER A 86 -3.80 -2.64 -5.99
N ARG A 87 -3.70 -3.30 -7.16
CA ARG A 87 -4.63 -4.37 -7.55
C ARG A 87 -4.44 -5.62 -6.68
N MET A 88 -3.21 -5.95 -6.32
CA MET A 88 -2.91 -7.06 -5.40
C MET A 88 -3.52 -6.82 -4.02
N GLU A 89 -3.51 -5.58 -3.50
CA GLU A 89 -4.20 -5.24 -2.25
C GLU A 89 -5.71 -5.47 -2.34
N LEU A 90 -6.35 -5.08 -3.45
CA LEU A 90 -7.77 -5.36 -3.66
C LEU A 90 -8.04 -6.88 -3.70
N ASN A 91 -7.21 -7.63 -4.44
CA ASN A 91 -7.34 -9.08 -4.53
C ASN A 91 -7.13 -9.73 -3.16
N PHE A 92 -6.18 -9.25 -2.35
CA PHE A 92 -5.94 -9.75 -0.99
C PHE A 92 -7.21 -9.67 -0.14
N TRP A 93 -7.90 -8.52 -0.17
CA TRP A 93 -9.17 -8.35 0.54
C TRP A 93 -10.29 -9.23 -0.02
N ASP A 94 -10.40 -9.34 -1.34
CA ASP A 94 -11.41 -10.17 -2.00
C ASP A 94 -11.21 -11.67 -1.70
N SER A 95 -9.97 -12.17 -1.75
CA SER A 95 -9.61 -13.53 -1.40
C SER A 95 -9.95 -13.84 0.07
N ALA A 96 -9.64 -12.92 1.00
CA ALA A 96 -9.99 -13.08 2.41
C ALA A 96 -11.52 -13.09 2.63
N TYR A 97 -12.24 -12.23 1.92
CA TYR A 97 -13.71 -12.17 1.98
C TYR A 97 -14.38 -13.44 1.43
N LYS A 98 -13.83 -14.00 0.35
CA LYS A 98 -14.32 -15.23 -0.29
C LYS A 98 -13.83 -16.51 0.39
N LEU A 99 -12.93 -16.41 1.38
CA LEU A 99 -12.23 -17.56 1.97
C LEU A 99 -11.61 -18.44 0.89
N GLU A 100 -10.94 -17.79 -0.06
CA GLU A 100 -10.33 -18.46 -1.21
C GLU A 100 -9.29 -19.48 -0.76
N ASN A 101 -9.32 -20.66 -1.38
CA ASN A 101 -8.37 -21.74 -1.14
C ASN A 101 -7.53 -21.97 -2.39
N TRP A 102 -6.32 -22.49 -2.19
CA TRP A 102 -5.48 -22.96 -3.28
C TRP A 102 -6.21 -24.05 -4.06
N GLN A 103 -6.38 -23.85 -5.37
CA GLN A 103 -6.92 -24.84 -6.32
C GLN A 103 -5.79 -25.45 -7.15
#